data_AF-A0A3L7XQ24-F1
#
_entry.id   AF-A0A3L7XQ24-F1
#
_cell.length_a   1.000
_cell.length_b   1.000
_cell.length_c   1.000
_cell.angle_alpha   90.00
_cell.angle_beta   90.00
_cell.angle_gamma   90.00
#
_symmetry.space_group_name_H-M   'P 1'
#
loop_
_entity.id
_entity.type
_entity.pdbx_description
1 polymer ?
#
loop_
_entity_poly.entity_id
_entity_poly.type
_entity_poly.pdbx_seq_one_letter_code
_entity_poly.pdbx_strand_id
1 'polypeptide(L)'
;MTLVSLFAGGAWYFGASQLAARLGPPDIAPVVGAIVALGVALTVWRRGAADLERASIERLICPSCGGALATEHEHRSVTQPGGLQVWSCADCGYHRAQALTCEGCAT
;
A
#
# COMPACT_ATOMS: atom_id res chain seq x y z
N MET A 1 11.51 2.24 9.13
CA MET A 1 10.43 1.23 9.02
C MET A 1 10.89 -0.22 9.27
N THR A 2 12.18 -0.52 9.43
CA THR A 2 12.67 -1.91 9.56
C THR A 2 12.43 -2.56 10.93
N LEU A 3 12.48 -1.80 12.02
CA LEU A 3 12.30 -2.33 13.39
C LEU A 3 10.87 -2.86 13.63
N VAL A 4 9.83 -2.09 13.27
CA VAL A 4 8.43 -2.48 13.49
C VAL A 4 8.07 -3.76 12.72
N SER A 5 8.59 -3.93 11.51
CA SER A 5 8.36 -5.13 10.68
C SER A 5 8.97 -6.39 11.29
N LEU A 6 10.15 -6.28 11.93
CA LEU A 6 10.82 -7.41 12.57
C LEU A 6 10.07 -7.86 13.84
N PHE A 7 9.61 -6.91 14.67
CA PHE A 7 8.84 -7.24 15.87
C PHE A 7 7.45 -7.79 15.54
N ALA A 8 6.77 -7.23 14.53
CA ALA A 8 5.50 -7.76 14.07
C ALA A 8 5.66 -9.19 13.53
N GLY A 9 6.63 -9.43 12.64
CA GLY A 9 6.88 -10.76 12.08
C GLY A 9 7.17 -11.82 13.15
N GLY A 10 8.00 -11.50 14.14
CA GLY A 10 8.34 -12.41 15.24
C GLY A 10 7.13 -12.75 16.12
N ALA A 11 6.35 -11.76 16.56
CA ALA A 11 5.18 -11.99 17.40
C ALA A 11 4.13 -12.87 16.70
N TRP A 12 3.89 -12.63 15.41
CA TRP A 12 2.96 -13.42 14.61
C TRP A 12 3.47 -14.84 14.31
N TYR A 13 4.78 -15.01 14.10
CA TYR A 13 5.41 -16.34 13.97
C TYR A 13 5.14 -17.19 15.22
N PHE A 14 5.52 -16.68 16.40
CA PHE A 14 5.40 -17.42 17.66
C PHE A 14 3.95 -17.70 18.04
N GLY A 15 3.06 -16.73 17.82
CA GLY A 15 1.62 -16.91 18.08
C GLY A 15 1.02 -18.01 17.19
N ALA A 16 1.28 -17.96 15.89
CA ALA A 16 0.75 -18.94 14.94
C ALA A 16 1.39 -20.32 15.11
N SER A 17 2.69 -20.41 15.39
CA SER A 17 3.36 -21.69 15.64
C SER A 17 2.85 -22.36 16.92
N GLN A 18 2.65 -21.61 18.01
CA GLN A 18 2.09 -22.17 19.24
C GLN A 18 0.65 -22.63 19.06
N LEU A 19 -0.16 -21.86 18.33
CA LEU A 19 -1.54 -22.22 18.04
C LEU A 19 -1.61 -23.50 17.18
N ALA A 20 -0.79 -23.59 16.14
CA ALA A 20 -0.70 -24.77 15.28
C ALA A 20 -0.23 -26.02 16.04
N ALA A 21 0.76 -25.87 16.94
CA ALA A 21 1.21 -26.97 17.79
C ALA A 21 0.14 -27.47 18.79
N ARG A 22 -0.83 -26.62 19.14
CA ARG A 22 -1.94 -27.00 20.04
C ARG A 22 -3.12 -27.63 19.32
N LEU A 23 -3.38 -27.23 18.07
CA LEU A 23 -4.61 -27.59 17.34
C LEU A 23 -4.37 -28.54 16.16
N GLY A 24 -3.12 -28.75 15.73
CA GLY A 24 -2.78 -29.53 14.56
C GLY A 24 -1.51 -30.38 14.76
N PRO A 25 -1.00 -30.98 13.67
CA PRO A 25 0.23 -31.77 13.73
C PRO A 25 1.41 -30.88 14.13
N PRO A 26 2.19 -31.26 15.17
CA PRO A 26 3.30 -30.43 15.65
C PRO A 26 4.39 -30.23 14.58
N ASP A 27 4.52 -31.19 13.66
CA ASP A 27 5.52 -31.21 12.60
C ASP A 27 5.38 -30.04 11.61
N ILE A 28 4.15 -29.52 11.44
CA ILE A 28 3.87 -28.41 10.52
C ILE A 28 3.79 -27.05 11.21
N ALA A 29 3.77 -27.01 12.55
CA ALA A 29 3.66 -25.78 13.32
C ALA A 29 4.68 -24.68 12.95
N PRO A 30 5.98 -24.97 12.74
CA PRO A 30 6.94 -23.94 12.31
C PRO A 30 6.64 -23.42 10.90
N VAL A 31 6.12 -24.26 10.00
CA VAL A 31 5.76 -23.87 8.63
C VAL A 31 4.57 -22.90 8.66
N VAL A 32 3.55 -23.19 9.47
CA VAL A 32 2.40 -22.30 9.68
C VAL A 32 2.85 -20.96 10.25
N GLY A 33 3.71 -20.97 11.26
CA GLY A 33 4.29 -19.75 11.83
C GLY A 33 5.01 -18.89 10.77
N ALA A 34 5.83 -19.52 9.93
CA ALA A 34 6.57 -18.83 8.88
C ALA A 34 5.66 -18.21 7.81
N ILE A 35 4.62 -18.92 7.37
CA ILE A 35 3.65 -18.40 6.38
C ILE A 35 2.91 -17.18 6.93
N VAL A 36 2.44 -17.24 8.17
CA VAL A 36 1.72 -16.12 8.80
C VAL A 36 2.65 -14.91 8.94
N ALA A 37 3.87 -15.11 9.42
CA ALA A 37 4.85 -14.03 9.56
C ALA A 37 5.17 -13.36 8.22
N LEU A 38 5.35 -14.16 7.15
CA LEU A 38 5.56 -13.65 5.80
C LEU A 38 4.36 -12.86 5.29
N GLY A 39 3.14 -13.38 5.48
CA GLY A 39 1.91 -12.70 5.11
C GLY A 39 1.76 -11.33 5.78
N VAL A 40 2.05 -11.25 7.09
CA VAL A 40 2.04 -9.98 7.82
C VAL A 40 3.11 -9.03 7.29
N ALA A 41 4.35 -9.50 7.12
CA ALA A 41 5.44 -8.68 6.62
C ALA A 41 5.13 -8.09 5.24
N LEU A 42 4.60 -8.89 4.32
CA LEU A 42 4.17 -8.44 2.99
C LEU A 42 3.04 -7.42 3.08
N THR A 43 2.06 -7.64 3.95
CA THR A 43 0.93 -6.72 4.12
C THR A 43 1.39 -5.36 4.65
N VAL A 44 2.25 -5.35 5.66
CA VAL A 44 2.83 -4.12 6.22
C VAL A 44 3.68 -3.40 5.18
N TRP A 45 4.50 -4.13 4.43
CA TRP A 45 5.33 -3.55 3.37
C TRP A 45 4.47 -2.92 2.26
N ARG A 46 3.45 -3.63 1.76
CA ARG A 46 2.54 -3.10 0.73
C ARG A 46 1.80 -1.85 1.21
N ARG A 47 1.36 -1.83 2.47
CA ARG A 47 0.70 -0.65 3.05
C ARG A 47 1.67 0.54 3.13
N GLY A 48 2.88 0.31 3.64
CA GLY A 48 3.90 1.34 3.70
C GLY A 48 4.31 1.88 2.33
N ALA A 49 4.42 1.01 1.32
CA ALA A 49 4.68 1.41 -0.06
C ALA A 49 3.55 2.30 -0.62
N ALA A 50 2.29 1.94 -0.35
CA ALA A 50 1.14 2.74 -0.76
C ALA A 50 1.09 4.10 -0.03
N ASP A 51 1.45 4.14 1.25
CA ASP A 51 1.49 5.39 2.03
C ASP A 51 2.60 6.32 1.53
N LEU A 52 3.78 5.77 1.19
CA LEU A 52 4.86 6.53 0.55
C LEU A 52 4.45 7.07 -0.81
N GLU A 53 3.80 6.24 -1.63
CA GLU A 53 3.32 6.64 -2.96
C GLU A 53 2.33 7.80 -2.87
N ARG A 54 1.38 7.75 -1.93
CA ARG A 54 0.44 8.85 -1.67
C ARG A 54 1.16 10.12 -1.24
N ALA A 55 2.08 10.01 -0.28
CA ALA A 55 2.85 11.16 0.20
C ALA A 55 3.72 11.79 -0.90
N SER A 56 4.26 10.99 -1.82
CA SER A 56 4.98 11.47 -3.00
C SER A 56 4.06 12.21 -3.96
N ILE A 57 2.89 11.64 -4.27
CA ILE A 57 1.89 12.24 -5.15
C ILE A 57 1.37 13.58 -4.59
N GLU A 58 1.08 13.65 -3.29
CA GLU A 58 0.66 14.88 -2.60
C GLU A 58 1.72 16.00 -2.70
N ARG A 59 3.00 15.64 -2.80
CA ARG A 59 4.12 16.57 -2.96
C ARG A 59 4.45 16.86 -4.42
N LEU A 60 3.69 16.32 -5.38
CA LEU A 60 3.96 16.39 -6.82
C LEU A 60 5.34 15.82 -7.21
N ILE A 61 5.78 14.77 -6.50
CA ILE A 61 7.04 14.07 -6.74
C ILE A 61 6.74 12.65 -7.22
N CYS A 62 7.38 12.22 -8.30
CA CYS A 62 7.21 10.88 -8.84
C CYS A 62 7.70 9.83 -7.83
N PRO A 63 6.85 8.87 -7.42
CA PRO A 63 7.25 7.83 -6.47
C PRO A 63 8.26 6.84 -7.04
N SER A 64 8.43 6.80 -8.37
CA SER A 64 9.35 5.87 -9.05
C SER A 64 10.76 6.44 -9.22
N CYS A 65 10.89 7.67 -9.74
CA CYS A 65 12.19 8.28 -10.05
C CYS A 65 12.53 9.54 -9.24
N GLY A 66 11.59 10.09 -8.46
CA GLY A 66 11.79 11.35 -7.73
C GLY A 66 11.69 12.62 -8.58
N GLY A 67 11.39 12.51 -9.87
CA GLY A 67 11.15 13.64 -10.76
C GLY A 67 9.83 14.38 -10.47
N ALA A 68 9.58 15.48 -11.17
CA ALA A 68 8.33 16.24 -11.01
C ALA A 68 7.14 15.47 -11.61
N LEU A 69 5.97 15.56 -10.96
CA LEU A 69 4.70 15.08 -11.49
C LEU A 69 3.90 16.23 -12.09
N ALA A 70 3.40 16.02 -13.31
CA ALA A 70 2.33 16.81 -13.88
C ALA A 70 0.98 16.27 -13.41
N THR A 71 0.03 17.15 -13.13
CA THR A 71 -1.34 16.81 -12.74
C THR A 71 -2.33 17.30 -13.78
N GLU A 72 -3.28 16.44 -14.11
CA GLU A 72 -4.41 16.80 -14.95
C GLU A 72 -5.70 16.39 -14.24
N HIS A 73 -6.72 17.24 -14.37
CA HIS A 73 -7.96 17.12 -13.64
C HIS A 73 -9.13 17.24 -14.60
N GLU A 74 -9.94 16.19 -14.70
CA GLU A 74 -11.15 16.15 -15.51
C GLU A 74 -12.37 16.05 -14.61
N HIS A 75 -13.30 17.00 -14.71
CA HIS A 75 -14.60 16.91 -14.06
C HIS A 75 -15.62 16.25 -15.00
N ARG A 76 -16.37 15.29 -14.48
CA ARG A 76 -17.59 14.83 -15.14
C ARG A 76 -18.68 15.88 -14.89
N SER A 77 -19.53 16.12 -15.90
CA SER A 77 -20.46 17.27 -15.95
C SER A 77 -21.28 17.47 -14.68
N VAL A 78 -21.86 18.67 -14.49
CA VAL A 78 -22.71 19.01 -13.33
C VAL A 78 -23.85 17.98 -13.08
N THR A 79 -24.30 17.29 -14.11
CA THR A 79 -25.35 16.25 -14.09
C THR A 79 -24.86 14.84 -13.73
N GLN A 80 -23.55 14.58 -13.73
CA GLN A 80 -22.94 13.31 -13.32
C GLN A 80 -21.81 13.59 -12.32
N PRO A 81 -22.09 13.51 -11.01
CA PRO A 81 -21.07 13.77 -9.99
C PRO A 81 -19.88 12.81 -10.15
N GLY A 82 -18.67 13.37 -10.16
CA GLY A 82 -17.41 12.64 -10.23
C GLY A 82 -16.36 13.34 -11.10
N GLY A 83 -15.20 12.69 -11.25
CA GLY A 83 -14.13 13.16 -12.10
C GLY A 83 -12.98 12.17 -12.15
N LEU A 84 -11.92 12.53 -12.86
CA LEU A 84 -10.68 11.78 -12.93
C LEU A 84 -9.52 12.71 -12.61
N GLN A 85 -8.68 12.31 -11.65
CA GLN A 85 -7.39 12.94 -11.41
C GLN A 85 -6.30 12.06 -11.99
N VAL A 86 -5.43 12.65 -12.80
CA VAL A 86 -4.34 11.95 -13.47
C VAL A 86 -3.01 12.58 -13.06
N TRP A 87 -2.03 11.73 -12.74
CA TRP A 87 -0.65 12.11 -12.49
C TRP A 87 0.26 11.44 -13.50
N SER A 88 1.13 12.22 -14.13
CA SER A 88 2.11 11.72 -15.09
C SER A 88 3.51 12.27 -14.80
N CYS A 89 4.53 11.44 -15.02
CA CYS A 89 5.93 11.83 -14.92
C CYS A 89 6.60 11.72 -16.29
N ALA A 90 7.13 12.82 -16.81
CA ALA A 90 7.83 12.83 -18.09
C ALA A 90 9.16 12.05 -18.06
N ASP A 91 9.83 11.99 -16.91
CA ASP A 91 11.19 11.44 -16.80
C ASP A 91 11.22 9.90 -16.88
N CYS A 92 10.22 9.23 -16.30
CA CYS A 92 10.17 7.76 -16.23
C CYS A 92 8.90 7.14 -16.81
N GLY A 93 7.97 7.95 -17.33
CA GLY A 93 6.71 7.47 -17.89
C GLY A 93 5.70 6.95 -16.85
N TYR A 94 5.92 7.21 -15.56
CA TYR A 94 4.94 6.87 -14.52
C TYR A 94 3.60 7.54 -14.81
N HIS A 95 2.51 6.77 -14.73
CA HIS A 95 1.15 7.24 -14.95
C HIS A 95 0.19 6.61 -13.94
N ARG A 96 -0.61 7.44 -13.26
CA ARG A 96 -1.67 6.99 -12.36
C ARG A 96 -2.93 7.80 -12.56
N ALA A 97 -4.07 7.13 -12.52
CA ALA A 97 -5.38 7.78 -12.54
C ALA A 97 -6.19 7.35 -11.31
N GLN A 98 -6.92 8.30 -10.73
CA GLN A 98 -7.81 8.06 -9.59
C GLN A 98 -9.17 8.71 -9.87
N ALA A 99 -10.24 7.97 -9.60
CA ALA A 99 -11.58 8.54 -9.65
C ALA A 99 -11.74 9.55 -8.50
N LEU A 100 -12.19 10.75 -8.84
CA LEU A 100 -12.56 11.78 -7.89
C LEU A 100 -14.02 11.58 -7.49
N THR A 101 -14.26 11.59 -6.18
CA THR A 101 -15.58 11.79 -5.61
C THR A 101 -15.79 13.29 -5.37
N CYS A 102 -17.04 13.76 -5.38
CA CYS A 102 -17.35 15.20 -5.26
C CYS A 102 -16.80 15.88 -3.99
N GLU A 103 -16.55 15.13 -2.91
CA GLU A 103 -15.89 15.65 -1.71
C GLU A 103 -14.44 16.10 -1.97
N GLY A 104 -13.76 15.53 -2.97
CA GLY A 104 -12.40 15.92 -3.38
C GLY A 104 -12.34 17.09 -4.36
N CYS A 105 -13.48 17.62 -4.83
CA CYS A 105 -13.55 18.74 -5.76
C CYS A 105 -13.67 20.12 -5.08
N ALA A 106 -13.97 20.15 -3.76
CA ALA A 106 -14.32 21.36 -3.03
C ALA A 106 -13.11 22.06 -2.35
N THR A 107 -11.90 21.54 -2.55
CA THR A 107 -10.63 22.17 -2.14
C THR A 107 -9.84 22.56 -3.37
#